data_AF-A0A315Y0H0-F1
#
_entry.id   AF-A0A315Y0H0-F1
#
_cell.length_a   1.000
_cell.length_b   1.000
_cell.length_c   1.000
_cell.angle_alpha   90.00
_cell.angle_beta   90.00
_cell.angle_gamma   90.00
#
_symmetry.space_group_name_H-M   'P 1'
#
loop_
_entity.id
_entity.type
_entity.pdbx_description
1 polymer ?
#
loop_
_entity_poly.entity_id
_entity_poly.type
_entity_poly.pdbx_seq_one_letter_code
_entity_poly.pdbx_strand_id
1 'polypeptide(L)'
;MKIRGYCLFFVAALCLLLSGCGLKDYPTYTYQLSNKLGERYLINYCEQTGYPDNSTRVKIFKEKEKIGDYDGGAYTGCDSYIPSQIMLIASKDKVDYYYMKSQFGEYIIADGVLDVKMNFNMIRIGVQPNELNDMDKRSYSKLAAAVRNAVTADEAKKRFSACGYSSDSFITFYNYKD
;
A
#
# COMPACT_ATOMS: atom_id res chain seq x y z
N MET A 1 -41.79 -1.56 38.91
CA MET A 1 -41.31 -1.30 37.52
C MET A 1 -39.84 -0.83 37.43
N LYS A 2 -38.94 -1.19 38.35
CA LYS A 2 -37.52 -0.73 38.29
C LYS A 2 -36.55 -1.72 37.61
N ILE A 3 -36.92 -2.99 37.51
CA ILE A 3 -36.04 -4.07 36.99
C ILE A 3 -35.78 -3.94 35.48
N ARG A 4 -36.78 -3.49 34.70
CA ARG A 4 -36.67 -3.34 33.23
C ARG A 4 -35.61 -2.30 32.81
N GLY A 5 -35.43 -1.22 33.59
CA GLY A 5 -34.44 -0.18 33.27
C GLY A 5 -33.00 -0.64 33.49
N TYR A 6 -32.75 -1.42 34.54
CA TYR A 6 -31.41 -1.98 34.82
C TYR A 6 -31.01 -3.04 33.80
N CYS A 7 -31.94 -3.86 33.31
CA CYS A 7 -31.65 -4.83 32.23
C CYS A 7 -31.26 -4.15 30.92
N LEU A 8 -31.95 -3.06 30.53
CA LEU A 8 -31.61 -2.31 29.30
C LEU A 8 -30.23 -1.67 29.37
N PHE A 9 -29.87 -1.10 30.53
CA PHE A 9 -28.51 -0.57 30.76
C PHE A 9 -27.44 -1.66 30.71
N PHE A 10 -27.72 -2.83 31.30
CA PHE A 10 -26.78 -3.94 31.29
C PHE A 10 -26.56 -4.49 29.88
N VAL A 11 -27.62 -4.61 29.07
CA VAL A 11 -27.52 -5.05 27.65
C VAL A 11 -26.76 -4.03 26.81
N ALA A 12 -27.01 -2.72 26.98
CA ALA A 12 -26.26 -1.69 26.26
C ALA A 12 -24.76 -1.68 26.62
N ALA A 13 -24.44 -1.85 27.91
CA ALA A 13 -23.05 -1.98 28.37
C ALA A 13 -22.39 -3.26 27.85
N LEU A 14 -23.13 -4.38 27.78
CA LEU A 14 -22.64 -5.64 27.22
C LEU A 14 -22.40 -5.52 25.71
N CYS A 15 -23.29 -4.86 24.96
CA CYS A 15 -23.10 -4.59 23.53
C CYS A 15 -21.88 -3.69 23.28
N LEU A 16 -21.66 -2.66 24.12
CA LEU A 16 -20.47 -1.81 24.04
C LEU A 16 -19.18 -2.60 24.33
N LEU A 17 -19.19 -3.46 25.36
CA LEU A 17 -18.06 -4.34 25.71
C LEU A 17 -17.77 -5.39 24.63
N LEU A 18 -18.80 -5.95 23.98
CA LEU A 18 -18.66 -6.91 22.89
C LEU A 18 -18.25 -6.25 21.57
N SER A 19 -18.60 -4.99 21.35
CA SER A 19 -18.13 -4.19 20.20
C SER A 19 -16.72 -3.60 20.40
N GLY A 20 -16.14 -3.75 21.59
CA GLY A 20 -14.83 -3.24 21.97
C GLY A 20 -13.64 -4.04 21.41
N CYS A 21 -13.87 -5.12 20.67
CA CYS A 21 -12.85 -5.81 19.87
C CYS A 21 -12.50 -4.96 18.64
N GLY A 22 -11.99 -3.76 18.86
CA GLY A 22 -11.33 -3.00 17.81
C GLY A 22 -10.06 -3.73 17.38
N LEU A 23 -9.92 -3.97 16.08
CA LEU A 23 -8.68 -4.45 15.46
C LEU A 23 -7.53 -3.57 15.96
N LYS A 24 -6.66 -4.13 16.80
CA LYS A 24 -5.53 -3.41 17.37
C LYS A 24 -4.27 -3.88 16.67
N ASP A 25 -3.64 -2.95 15.97
CA ASP A 25 -2.35 -3.14 15.31
C ASP A 25 -1.25 -3.20 16.37
N TYR A 26 -0.58 -4.34 16.48
CA TYR A 26 0.64 -4.45 17.28
C TYR A 26 1.84 -4.50 16.34
N PRO A 27 2.78 -3.53 16.37
CA PRO A 27 3.97 -3.61 15.55
C PRO A 27 4.80 -4.82 15.99
N THR A 28 4.86 -5.83 15.13
CA THR A 28 5.54 -7.10 15.34
C THR A 28 6.99 -7.02 14.88
N TYR A 29 7.23 -6.39 13.73
CA TYR A 29 8.56 -6.30 13.14
C TYR A 29 8.75 -4.97 12.42
N THR A 30 9.90 -4.33 12.63
CA THR A 30 10.25 -3.07 11.98
C THR A 30 11.65 -3.17 11.39
N TYR A 31 11.82 -2.72 10.15
CA TYR A 31 13.13 -2.63 9.52
C TYR A 31 13.23 -1.37 8.66
N GLN A 32 14.47 -1.01 8.33
CA GLN A 32 14.76 0.14 7.48
C GLN A 32 15.21 -0.32 6.10
N LEU A 33 14.77 0.42 5.08
CA LEU A 33 15.19 0.27 3.71
C LEU A 33 15.73 1.60 3.21
N SER A 34 16.91 1.59 2.61
CA SER A 34 17.49 2.76 1.98
C SER A 34 17.85 2.46 0.54
N ASN A 35 17.64 3.42 -0.36
CA ASN A 35 18.07 3.31 -1.74
C ASN A 35 19.33 4.14 -2.01
N LYS A 36 19.89 4.02 -3.22
CA LYS A 36 21.14 4.72 -3.59
C LYS A 36 20.94 6.21 -3.87
N LEU A 37 19.70 6.71 -3.87
CA LEU A 37 19.38 8.13 -3.94
C LEU A 37 19.40 8.81 -2.56
N GLY A 38 19.68 8.05 -1.49
CA GLY A 38 19.72 8.56 -0.12
C GLY A 38 18.35 8.59 0.58
N GLU A 39 17.31 8.08 -0.07
CA GLU A 39 15.96 7.97 0.51
C GLU A 39 15.96 6.86 1.57
N ARG A 40 15.28 7.11 2.69
CA ARG A 40 15.18 6.17 3.82
C ARG A 40 13.72 5.90 4.15
N TYR A 41 13.41 4.63 4.30
CA TYR A 41 12.07 4.13 4.56
C TYR A 41 12.07 3.26 5.81
N LEU A 42 11.08 3.46 6.66
CA LEU A 42 10.79 2.60 7.79
C LEU A 42 9.58 1.75 7.44
N ILE A 43 9.73 0.44 7.54
CA ILE A 43 8.68 -0.51 7.24
C ILE A 43 8.25 -1.18 8.54
N ASN A 44 6.97 -1.05 8.87
CA ASN A 44 6.37 -1.67 10.04
C ASN A 44 5.41 -2.77 9.61
N TYR A 45 5.63 -3.97 10.11
CA TYR A 45 4.65 -5.05 10.08
C TYR A 45 3.88 -5.03 11.38
N CYS A 46 2.57 -4.91 11.26
CA CYS A 46 1.66 -4.98 12.36
C CYS A 46 0.84 -6.27 12.25
N GLU A 47 0.81 -7.07 13.31
CA GLU A 47 -0.21 -8.09 13.44
C GLU A 47 -1.56 -7.41 13.69
N GLN A 48 -2.56 -7.80 12.90
CA GLN A 48 -3.96 -7.52 13.15
C GLN A 48 -4.60 -8.80 13.67
N THR A 49 -4.98 -8.78 14.94
CA THR A 49 -5.71 -9.89 15.56
C THR A 49 -7.16 -9.85 15.09
N GLY A 50 -7.52 -10.80 14.22
CA GLY A 50 -8.85 -10.93 13.62
C GLY A 50 -9.43 -12.32 13.89
N TYR A 51 -10.77 -12.41 13.96
CA TYR A 51 -11.47 -13.70 13.98
C TYR A 51 -12.17 -13.87 12.62
N PRO A 52 -12.03 -15.02 11.93
CA PRO A 52 -11.35 -16.25 12.36
C PRO A 52 -9.83 -16.24 12.19
N ASP A 53 -9.28 -15.34 11.37
CA ASP A 53 -7.85 -15.36 10.99
C ASP A 53 -7.14 -14.04 11.34
N ASN A 54 -5.88 -14.16 11.76
CA ASN A 54 -4.97 -13.01 11.91
C ASN A 54 -4.44 -12.59 10.53
N SER A 55 -4.43 -11.29 10.26
CA SER A 55 -3.77 -10.72 9.08
C SER A 55 -2.55 -9.90 9.48
N THR A 56 -1.66 -9.71 8.54
CA THR A 56 -0.53 -8.79 8.68
C THR A 56 -0.88 -7.49 7.98
N ARG A 57 -0.48 -6.35 8.53
CA ARG A 57 -0.59 -5.04 7.89
C ARG A 57 0.79 -4.44 7.73
N VAL A 58 1.12 -3.99 6.53
CA VAL A 58 2.40 -3.35 6.23
C VAL A 58 2.20 -1.86 6.11
N LYS A 59 2.97 -1.10 6.89
CA LYS A 59 2.99 0.36 6.85
C LYS A 59 4.37 0.81 6.41
N ILE A 60 4.42 1.65 5.38
CA ILE A 60 5.65 2.22 4.85
C ILE A 60 5.67 3.69 5.24
N PHE A 61 6.77 4.10 5.88
CA PHE A 61 7.02 5.48 6.23
C PHE A 61 8.26 5.98 5.51
N LYS A 62 8.17 7.17 4.92
CA LYS A 62 9.33 7.96 4.50
C LYS A 62 9.58 8.98 5.59
N GLU A 63 10.68 8.81 6.31
CA GLU A 63 10.95 9.55 7.56
C GLU A 63 9.80 9.41 8.58
N LYS A 64 8.94 10.43 8.71
CA LYS A 64 7.76 10.44 9.62
C LYS A 64 6.42 10.31 8.90
N GLU A 65 6.42 10.41 7.57
CA GLU A 65 5.21 10.42 6.75
C GLU A 65 4.86 9.01 6.29
N LYS A 66 3.60 8.59 6.48
CA LYS A 66 3.14 7.26 6.06
C LYS A 66 2.71 7.30 4.60
N ILE A 67 3.52 6.70 3.73
CA ILE A 67 3.30 6.71 2.28
C ILE A 67 2.56 5.46 1.78
N GLY A 68 2.53 4.38 2.58
CA GLY A 68 1.88 3.13 2.20
C GLY A 68 1.26 2.43 3.41
N ASP A 69 0.10 1.83 3.20
CA ASP A 69 -0.65 1.14 4.25
C ASP A 69 -1.57 0.07 3.64
N TYR A 70 -1.14 -1.18 3.70
CA TYR A 70 -1.78 -2.28 2.99
C TYR A 70 -1.81 -3.58 3.77
N ASP A 71 -2.77 -4.42 3.42
CA ASP A 71 -2.84 -5.78 3.93
C ASP A 71 -1.66 -6.60 3.40
N GLY A 72 -0.86 -7.10 4.33
CA GLY A 72 0.28 -7.96 4.10
C GLY A 72 -0.13 -9.40 3.77
N GLY A 73 -1.37 -9.80 4.01
CA GLY A 73 -1.86 -11.17 3.83
C GLY A 73 -1.93 -11.95 5.15
N ALA A 74 -2.09 -13.27 5.05
CA ALA A 74 -2.21 -14.15 6.20
C ALA A 74 -0.92 -14.17 7.04
N TYR A 75 -1.05 -14.19 8.36
CA TYR A 75 0.09 -14.25 9.29
C TYR A 75 0.86 -15.58 9.24
N THR A 76 0.19 -16.67 8.87
CA THR A 76 0.78 -18.01 8.83
C THR A 76 1.61 -18.22 7.57
N GLY A 77 2.89 -17.89 7.65
CA GLY A 77 3.86 -18.04 6.57
C GLY A 77 4.48 -16.70 6.22
N CYS A 78 5.74 -16.68 5.85
CA CYS A 78 6.52 -15.49 5.47
C CYS A 78 6.01 -14.77 4.19
N ASP A 79 4.72 -14.92 3.87
CA ASP A 79 4.03 -14.47 2.68
C ASP A 79 3.48 -13.05 2.84
N SER A 80 4.21 -12.19 3.54
CA SER A 80 3.89 -10.77 3.62
C SER A 80 4.37 -10.03 2.38
N TYR A 81 3.67 -8.99 1.93
CA TYR A 81 4.13 -8.09 0.85
C TYR A 81 5.35 -7.26 1.31
N ILE A 82 6.48 -7.93 1.59
CA ILE A 82 7.68 -7.37 2.19
C ILE A 82 8.42 -6.51 1.15
N PRO A 83 8.52 -5.18 1.33
CA PRO A 83 9.27 -4.34 0.42
C PRO A 83 10.76 -4.64 0.43
N SER A 84 11.33 -4.92 -0.75
CA SER A 84 12.77 -5.10 -0.96
C SER A 84 13.40 -3.93 -1.72
N GLN A 85 12.59 -3.15 -2.45
CA GLN A 85 13.01 -1.93 -3.12
C GLN A 85 11.89 -0.89 -3.01
N ILE A 86 12.26 0.36 -2.70
CA ILE A 86 11.35 1.51 -2.70
C ILE A 86 12.10 2.71 -3.25
N MET A 87 11.42 3.50 -4.06
CA MET A 87 11.98 4.75 -4.60
C MET A 87 10.86 5.74 -4.92
N LEU A 88 11.05 7.00 -4.55
CA LEU A 88 10.22 8.09 -5.08
C LEU A 88 10.50 8.25 -6.58
N ILE A 89 9.47 8.14 -7.40
CA ILE A 89 9.56 8.37 -8.85
C ILE A 89 9.47 9.87 -9.12
N ALA A 90 8.39 10.51 -8.63
CA ALA A 90 8.13 11.94 -8.80
C ALA A 90 7.05 12.43 -7.83
N SER A 91 6.99 13.75 -7.68
CA SER A 91 5.96 14.46 -6.90
C SER A 91 5.28 15.47 -7.82
N LYS A 92 3.94 15.43 -7.90
CA LYS A 92 3.16 16.41 -8.67
C LYS A 92 1.79 16.62 -8.05
N ASP A 93 1.34 17.87 -7.98
CA ASP A 93 -0.01 18.25 -7.54
C ASP A 93 -0.40 17.65 -6.17
N LYS A 94 0.54 17.63 -5.21
CA LYS A 94 0.39 17.02 -3.87
C LYS A 94 0.17 15.50 -3.89
N VAL A 95 0.61 14.83 -4.96
CA VAL A 95 0.68 13.38 -5.05
C VAL A 95 2.13 12.97 -5.24
N ASP A 96 2.61 12.10 -4.37
CA ASP A 96 3.90 11.45 -4.49
C ASP A 96 3.72 10.04 -5.08
N TYR A 97 4.45 9.75 -6.15
CA TYR A 97 4.42 8.45 -6.82
C TYR A 97 5.67 7.66 -6.46
N TYR A 98 5.50 6.49 -5.86
CA TYR A 98 6.60 5.62 -5.46
C TYR A 98 6.57 4.32 -6.25
N TYR A 99 7.75 3.83 -6.62
CA TYR A 99 7.96 2.44 -7.02
C TYR A 99 8.19 1.59 -5.77
N MET A 100 7.61 0.39 -5.74
CA MET A 100 7.88 -0.62 -4.73
C MET A 100 8.05 -2.00 -5.39
N LYS A 101 9.04 -2.76 -4.94
CA LYS A 101 9.18 -4.19 -5.25
C LYS A 101 9.01 -5.01 -3.97
N SER A 102 8.26 -6.10 -4.06
CA SER A 102 8.19 -7.14 -3.03
C SER A 102 8.43 -8.52 -3.65
N GLN A 103 8.41 -9.56 -2.82
CA GLN A 103 8.46 -10.95 -3.27
C GLN A 103 7.32 -11.36 -4.23
N PHE A 104 6.18 -10.65 -4.22
CA PHE A 104 5.01 -10.98 -5.03
C PHE A 104 4.91 -10.18 -6.33
N GLY A 105 5.70 -9.12 -6.47
CA GLY A 105 5.70 -8.32 -7.67
C GLY A 105 6.19 -6.90 -7.46
N GLU A 106 5.80 -6.06 -8.41
CA GLU A 106 6.19 -4.66 -8.49
C GLU A 106 4.93 -3.81 -8.47
N TYR A 107 5.00 -2.63 -7.86
CA TYR A 107 3.84 -1.81 -7.55
C TYR A 107 4.15 -0.33 -7.71
N ILE A 108 3.13 0.45 -8.02
CA ILE A 108 3.11 1.90 -7.88
C ILE A 108 2.25 2.26 -6.69
N ILE A 109 2.80 3.03 -5.76
CA ILE A 109 2.07 3.64 -4.65
C ILE A 109 1.85 5.10 -5.00
N ALA A 110 0.62 5.58 -4.87
CA ALA A 110 0.30 7.00 -5.00
C ALA A 110 -0.18 7.55 -3.65
N ASP A 111 0.65 8.37 -3.03
CA ASP A 111 0.37 9.01 -1.75
C ASP A 111 -0.10 10.44 -1.98
N GLY A 112 -1.37 10.72 -1.69
CA GLY A 112 -2.01 12.00 -1.96
C GLY A 112 -3.44 11.86 -2.49
N VAL A 113 -4.03 12.97 -2.92
CA VAL A 113 -5.41 12.98 -3.44
C VAL A 113 -5.42 12.65 -4.92
N LEU A 114 -5.66 11.37 -5.23
CA LEU A 114 -5.80 10.88 -6.60
C LEU A 114 -7.13 10.11 -6.74
N ASP A 115 -7.97 10.49 -7.71
CA ASP A 115 -9.24 9.80 -8.02
C ASP A 115 -9.00 8.53 -8.86
N VAL A 116 -8.31 7.57 -8.24
CA VAL A 116 -8.05 6.25 -8.79
C VAL A 116 -8.43 5.21 -7.74
N LYS A 117 -9.27 4.24 -8.12
CA LYS A 117 -9.58 3.12 -7.25
C LYS A 117 -8.35 2.22 -7.17
N MET A 118 -7.62 2.34 -6.06
CA MET A 118 -6.44 1.52 -5.76
C MET A 118 -6.78 0.59 -4.60
N ASN A 119 -6.25 -0.63 -4.63
CA ASN A 119 -6.30 -1.47 -3.45
C ASN A 119 -5.17 -1.03 -2.53
N PHE A 120 -5.51 -0.50 -1.34
CA PHE A 120 -4.53 -0.06 -0.35
C PHE A 120 -3.47 0.95 -0.87
N ASN A 121 -3.91 1.92 -1.67
CA ASN A 121 -3.07 2.96 -2.31
C ASN A 121 -1.97 2.44 -3.25
N MET A 122 -2.09 1.19 -3.72
CA MET A 122 -1.14 0.63 -4.68
C MET A 122 -1.81 -0.04 -5.88
N ILE A 123 -1.09 -0.06 -7.00
CA ILE A 123 -1.43 -0.84 -8.19
C ILE A 123 -0.25 -1.72 -8.55
N ARG A 124 -0.49 -3.02 -8.71
CA ARG A 124 0.50 -3.98 -9.21
C ARG A 124 0.82 -3.68 -10.68
N ILE A 125 2.10 -3.64 -11.03
CA ILE A 125 2.61 -3.47 -12.38
C ILE A 125 3.32 -4.74 -12.85
N GLY A 126 3.67 -4.79 -14.15
CA GLY A 126 4.27 -5.98 -14.76
C GLY A 126 3.29 -7.14 -14.94
N VAL A 127 1.99 -6.89 -14.80
CA VAL A 127 0.91 -7.82 -15.14
C VAL A 127 0.49 -7.61 -16.59
N GLN A 128 0.02 -8.67 -17.26
CA GLN A 128 -0.50 -8.50 -18.60
C GLN A 128 -1.87 -7.80 -18.54
N PRO A 129 -2.12 -6.76 -19.35
CA PRO A 129 -3.41 -6.06 -19.32
C PRO A 129 -4.62 -6.97 -19.53
N ASN A 130 -4.45 -8.08 -20.26
CA ASN A 130 -5.50 -9.05 -20.51
C ASN A 130 -5.91 -9.85 -19.27
N GLU A 131 -5.08 -9.85 -18.22
CA GLU A 131 -5.35 -10.49 -16.92
C GLU A 131 -6.09 -9.56 -15.97
N LEU A 132 -6.20 -8.26 -16.30
CA LEU A 132 -6.92 -7.27 -15.51
C LEU A 132 -8.40 -7.26 -15.88
N ASN A 133 -9.27 -7.15 -14.88
CA ASN A 133 -10.67 -6.83 -15.13
C ASN A 133 -10.82 -5.37 -15.61
N ASP A 134 -11.96 -5.03 -16.20
CA ASP A 134 -12.16 -3.69 -16.80
C ASP A 134 -12.06 -2.53 -15.81
N MET A 135 -12.38 -2.77 -14.54
CA MET A 135 -12.24 -1.76 -13.50
C MET A 135 -10.76 -1.50 -13.19
N ASP A 136 -9.97 -2.56 -13.06
CA ASP A 136 -8.54 -2.48 -12.80
C ASP A 136 -7.79 -1.89 -14.00
N LYS A 137 -8.18 -2.22 -15.24
CA LYS A 137 -7.65 -1.58 -16.46
C LYS A 137 -7.86 -0.06 -16.45
N ARG A 138 -9.06 0.41 -16.10
CA ARG A 138 -9.34 1.85 -15.98
C ARG A 138 -8.48 2.52 -14.92
N SER A 139 -8.35 1.92 -13.73
CA SER A 139 -7.47 2.44 -12.69
C SER A 139 -6.01 2.46 -13.12
N TYR A 140 -5.55 1.40 -13.80
CA TYR A 140 -4.20 1.26 -14.34
C TYR A 140 -3.91 2.31 -15.41
N SER A 141 -4.81 2.51 -16.39
CA SER A 141 -4.71 3.55 -17.43
C SER A 141 -4.69 4.96 -16.83
N LYS A 142 -5.59 5.25 -15.88
CA LYS A 142 -5.63 6.54 -15.17
C LYS A 142 -4.33 6.82 -14.39
N LEU A 143 -3.83 5.84 -13.63
CA LEU A 143 -2.58 6.01 -12.88
C LEU A 143 -1.38 6.18 -13.82
N ALA A 144 -1.31 5.41 -14.91
CA ALA A 144 -0.27 5.55 -15.92
C ALA A 144 -0.30 6.95 -16.56
N ALA A 145 -1.48 7.49 -16.85
CA ALA A 145 -1.64 8.86 -17.34
C ALA A 145 -1.19 9.91 -16.31
N ALA A 146 -1.55 9.73 -15.04
CA ALA A 146 -1.12 10.63 -13.96
C ALA A 146 0.41 10.64 -13.80
N VAL A 147 1.04 9.46 -13.82
CA VAL A 147 2.51 9.34 -13.76
C VAL A 147 3.18 9.96 -14.98
N ARG A 148 2.67 9.73 -16.20
CA ARG A 148 3.17 10.39 -17.42
C ARG A 148 3.12 11.92 -17.34
N ASN A 149 2.10 12.45 -16.66
CA ASN A 149 1.98 13.88 -16.44
C ASN A 149 2.94 14.39 -15.35
N ALA A 150 3.44 13.52 -14.47
CA ALA A 150 4.31 13.87 -13.35
C ALA A 150 5.81 13.75 -13.66
N VAL A 151 6.20 12.84 -14.55
CA VAL A 151 7.60 12.55 -14.86
C VAL A 151 7.75 12.10 -16.31
N THR A 152 8.86 12.48 -16.94
CA THR A 152 9.21 11.91 -18.26
C THR A 152 9.76 10.49 -18.12
N ALA A 153 9.65 9.69 -19.19
CA ALA A 153 10.19 8.33 -19.20
C ALA A 153 11.71 8.30 -18.92
N ASP A 154 12.46 9.26 -19.45
CA ASP A 154 13.91 9.33 -19.30
C ASP A 154 14.33 9.72 -17.88
N GLU A 155 13.63 10.68 -17.26
CA GLU A 155 13.85 11.04 -15.86
C GLU A 155 13.57 9.85 -14.94
N ALA A 156 12.46 9.13 -15.17
CA ALA A 156 12.14 7.93 -14.40
C ALA A 156 13.21 6.85 -14.57
N LYS A 157 13.59 6.50 -15.81
CA LYS A 157 14.67 5.52 -16.09
C LYS A 157 15.98 5.90 -15.41
N LYS A 158 16.34 7.19 -15.42
CA LYS A 158 17.55 7.68 -14.76
C LYS A 158 17.49 7.43 -13.24
N ARG A 159 16.34 7.64 -12.60
CA ARG A 159 16.17 7.33 -11.16
C ARG A 159 16.28 5.83 -10.88
N PHE A 160 15.60 4.98 -11.67
CA PHE A 160 15.71 3.52 -11.56
C PHE A 160 17.18 3.06 -11.68
N SER A 161 17.88 3.55 -12.71
CA SER A 161 19.30 3.25 -12.94
C SER A 161 20.18 3.73 -11.78
N ALA A 162 19.95 4.92 -11.24
CA ALA A 162 20.70 5.45 -10.08
C ALA A 162 20.53 4.57 -8.83
N CYS A 163 19.35 3.98 -8.64
CA CYS A 163 19.09 2.99 -7.59
C CYS A 163 19.67 1.60 -7.89
N GLY A 164 20.05 1.31 -9.14
CA GLY A 164 20.39 -0.03 -9.60
C GLY A 164 19.17 -0.95 -9.74
N TYR A 165 17.99 -0.38 -9.96
CA TYR A 165 16.73 -1.10 -10.15
C TYR A 165 16.43 -1.25 -11.65
N SER A 166 15.74 -2.33 -12.04
CA SER A 166 15.23 -2.44 -13.41
C SER A 166 14.00 -1.55 -13.58
N SER A 167 13.90 -0.86 -14.71
CA SER A 167 12.75 -0.04 -15.08
C SER A 167 11.76 -0.76 -15.99
N ASP A 168 11.98 -2.02 -16.35
CA ASP A 168 11.27 -2.66 -17.47
C ASP A 168 9.75 -2.71 -17.24
N SER A 169 9.31 -3.29 -16.12
CA SER A 169 7.88 -3.36 -15.76
C SER A 169 7.27 -1.97 -15.55
N PHE A 170 8.05 -1.02 -15.01
CA PHE A 170 7.63 0.37 -14.89
C PHE A 170 7.38 1.01 -16.25
N ILE A 171 8.25 0.80 -17.23
CA ILE A 171 8.12 1.39 -18.56
C ILE A 171 6.98 0.75 -19.34
N THR A 172 6.74 -0.55 -19.17
CA THR A 172 5.54 -1.21 -19.69
C THR A 172 4.26 -0.58 -19.12
N PHE A 173 4.21 -0.38 -17.79
CA PHE A 173 3.12 0.35 -17.13
C PHE A 173 2.98 1.79 -17.67
N TYR A 174 4.09 2.53 -17.70
CA TYR A 174 4.14 3.94 -18.12
C TYR A 174 3.62 4.14 -19.54
N ASN A 175 3.84 3.18 -20.43
CA ASN A 175 3.39 3.24 -21.82
C ASN A 175 1.96 2.75 -22.04
N TYR A 176 1.30 2.20 -21.01
CA TYR A 176 -0.05 1.66 -21.15
C TYR A 176 -1.08 2.77 -21.44
N LYS A 177 -1.84 2.57 -22.52
CA LYS A 177 -2.91 3.44 -22.98
C LYS A 177 -4.07 2.53 -23.38
N ASP A 178 -5.10 2.50 -22.54
CA ASP A 178 -6.40 1.87 -22.80
C ASP A 178 -7.45 2.98 -22.82
#